data_AF-A0A4Q3VXN0-F1
#
_entry.id   AF-A0A4Q3VXN0-F1
#
_cell.length_a   1.000
_cell.length_b   1.000
_cell.length_c   1.000
_cell.angle_alpha   90.00
_cell.angle_beta   90.00
_cell.angle_gamma   90.00
#
_symmetry.space_group_name_H-M   'P 1'
#
loop_
_entity.id
_entity.type
_entity.pdbx_description
1 polymer ?
#
loop_
_entity_poly.entity_id
_entity_poly.type
_entity_poly.pdbx_seq_one_letter_code
_entity_poly.pdbx_strand_id
1 'polypeptide(L)'
;MTELPGFVVAERDALLAHIEEVFAGVGREGGVSWSEAEVRDMYGTPEDQAKARAQDREAGWQSLVDDPKWRPTCGVGGWTFLDAVGFRYYLPAAMIRCVQTGNDEGIEDHLRLEDGKFREFTAEKWALLNLDQRRCIRRFLEYMGVVTAYVYGGIDASGWQKSLELYWGQIPMEEIAVPKMERGRGHRPRKERHGS
;
A
#
# COMPACT_ATOMS: atom_id res chain seq x y z
N MET A 1 0.03 -4.49 28.60
CA MET A 1 0.72 -4.08 27.36
C MET A 1 2.14 -3.72 27.74
N THR A 2 3.12 -4.31 27.08
CA THR A 2 4.53 -3.95 27.26
C THR A 2 4.72 -2.52 26.77
N GLU A 3 5.32 -1.64 27.57
CA GLU A 3 5.65 -0.29 27.11
C GLU A 3 6.70 -0.37 26.00
N LEU A 4 6.44 0.27 24.87
CA LEU A 4 7.38 0.31 23.75
C LEU A 4 8.59 1.20 24.10
N PRO A 5 9.81 0.88 23.63
CA PRO A 5 10.96 1.74 23.81
C PRO A 5 10.74 3.13 23.21
N GLY A 6 11.31 4.18 23.83
CA GLY A 6 11.09 5.57 23.42
C GLY A 6 11.42 5.87 21.95
N PHE A 7 12.42 5.21 21.38
CA PHE A 7 12.75 5.35 19.94
C PHE A 7 11.68 4.74 19.02
N VAL A 8 11.00 3.67 19.46
CA VAL A 8 9.87 3.05 18.73
C VAL A 8 8.66 3.97 18.78
N VAL A 9 8.43 4.65 19.92
CA VAL A 9 7.37 5.65 20.06
C VAL A 9 7.63 6.86 19.15
N ALA A 10 8.86 7.37 19.12
CA ALA A 10 9.22 8.47 18.22
C ALA A 10 9.06 8.07 16.74
N GLU A 11 9.45 6.85 16.37
CA GLU A 11 9.28 6.34 15.01
C GLU A 11 7.80 6.16 14.66
N ARG A 12 6.97 5.69 15.59
CA ARG A 12 5.51 5.61 15.42
C ARG A 12 4.93 6.95 15.01
N ASP A 13 5.24 8.00 15.76
CA ASP A 13 4.66 9.32 15.56
C ASP A 13 5.14 9.93 14.22
N ALA A 14 6.42 9.71 13.88
CA ALA A 14 6.98 10.13 12.59
C ALA A 14 6.39 9.36 11.40
N LEU A 15 6.11 8.06 11.57
CA LEU A 15 5.48 7.23 10.55
C LEU A 15 4.01 7.63 10.33
N LEU A 16 3.25 7.88 11.41
CA LEU A 16 1.87 8.35 11.31
C LEU A 16 1.78 9.66 10.52
N ALA A 17 2.65 10.62 10.83
CA ALA A 17 2.72 11.88 10.08
C ALA A 17 3.07 11.66 8.60
N HIS A 18 4.00 10.75 8.31
CA HIS A 18 4.41 10.43 6.94
C HIS A 18 3.31 9.72 6.14
N ILE A 19 2.51 8.84 6.76
CA ILE A 19 1.34 8.22 6.12
C ILE A 19 0.32 9.28 5.72
N GLU A 20 -0.03 10.18 6.64
CA GLU A 20 -0.95 11.29 6.35
C GLU A 20 -0.45 12.16 5.20
N GLU A 21 0.85 12.51 5.19
CA GLU A 21 1.45 13.34 4.15
C GLU A 21 1.39 12.69 2.75
N VAL A 22 1.90 11.46 2.60
CA VAL A 22 2.06 10.83 1.26
C VAL A 22 0.76 10.26 0.69
N PHE A 23 -0.25 10.07 1.54
CA PHE A 23 -1.60 9.69 1.12
C PHE A 23 -2.59 10.87 1.20
N ALA A 24 -2.11 12.09 1.46
CA ALA A 24 -2.92 13.29 1.40
C ALA A 24 -3.56 13.42 0.01
N GLY A 25 -4.87 13.67 -0.01
CA GLY A 25 -5.63 13.84 -1.26
C GLY A 25 -5.89 12.57 -2.06
N VAL A 26 -5.54 11.38 -1.55
CA VAL A 26 -5.96 10.11 -2.18
C VAL A 26 -7.49 9.99 -2.09
N GLY A 27 -8.15 10.07 -3.24
CA GLY A 27 -9.58 9.84 -3.39
C GLY A 27 -9.90 8.41 -3.84
N ARG A 28 -11.15 7.99 -3.65
CA ARG A 28 -11.63 6.69 -4.15
C ARG A 28 -11.99 6.73 -5.63
N GLU A 29 -12.20 7.89 -6.26
CA GLU A 29 -12.28 8.13 -7.72
C GLU A 29 -12.94 7.02 -8.59
N GLY A 30 -14.03 6.40 -8.13
CA GLY A 30 -14.70 5.32 -8.88
C GLY A 30 -14.21 3.91 -8.53
N GLY A 31 -13.09 3.77 -7.81
CA GLY A 31 -12.60 2.52 -7.25
C GLY A 31 -13.62 1.81 -6.37
N VAL A 32 -13.44 0.49 -6.26
CA VAL A 32 -14.32 -0.42 -5.51
C VAL A 32 -14.37 0.02 -4.05
N SER A 33 -15.57 0.28 -3.52
CA SER A 33 -15.77 0.53 -2.10
C SER A 33 -15.63 -0.73 -1.25
N TRP A 34 -15.46 -0.51 0.06
CA TRP A 34 -15.50 -1.59 1.03
C TRP A 34 -16.84 -2.34 1.02
N SER A 35 -17.95 -1.62 0.92
CA SER A 35 -19.30 -2.22 0.88
C SER A 35 -19.54 -3.01 -0.42
N GLU A 36 -19.06 -2.51 -1.57
CA GLU A 36 -19.05 -3.28 -2.83
C GLU A 36 -18.21 -4.56 -2.72
N ALA A 37 -17.05 -4.48 -2.06
CA ALA A 37 -16.18 -5.63 -1.84
C ALA A 37 -16.86 -6.72 -1.00
N GLU A 38 -17.57 -6.34 0.07
CA GLU A 38 -18.39 -7.26 0.87
C GLU A 38 -19.49 -7.95 0.04
N VAL A 39 -20.21 -7.18 -0.79
CA VAL A 39 -21.24 -7.75 -1.67
C VAL A 39 -20.65 -8.72 -2.68
N ARG A 40 -19.47 -8.40 -3.26
CA ARG A 40 -18.79 -9.28 -4.23
C ARG A 40 -18.42 -10.62 -3.62
N ASP A 41 -17.89 -10.62 -2.41
CA ASP A 41 -17.52 -11.84 -1.70
C ASP A 41 -18.74 -12.71 -1.39
N MET A 42 -19.86 -12.07 -1.09
CA MET A 42 -21.15 -12.72 -0.89
C MET A 42 -21.89 -13.06 -2.21
N TYR A 43 -21.19 -13.06 -3.34
CA TYR A 43 -21.72 -13.39 -4.67
C TYR A 43 -22.89 -12.51 -5.13
N GLY A 44 -22.98 -11.28 -4.62
CA GLY A 44 -24.03 -10.34 -4.97
C GLY A 44 -23.90 -9.77 -6.38
N THR A 45 -25.04 -9.34 -6.94
CA THR A 45 -25.11 -8.86 -8.32
C THR A 45 -24.48 -7.47 -8.49
N PRO A 46 -24.18 -7.02 -9.73
CA PRO A 46 -23.76 -5.64 -9.97
C PRO A 46 -24.75 -4.59 -9.46
N GLU A 47 -26.05 -4.89 -9.46
CA GLU A 47 -27.07 -4.00 -8.91
C GLU A 47 -26.96 -3.89 -7.39
N ASP A 48 -26.71 -5.02 -6.71
CA ASP A 48 -26.48 -5.04 -5.25
C ASP A 48 -25.21 -4.28 -4.87
N GLN A 49 -24.14 -4.42 -5.66
CA GLN A 49 -22.89 -3.66 -5.49
C GLN A 49 -23.14 -2.16 -5.62
N ALA A 50 -23.89 -1.73 -6.65
CA ALA A 50 -24.25 -0.32 -6.83
C ALA A 50 -25.11 0.22 -5.67
N LYS A 51 -26.06 -0.59 -5.15
CA LYS A 51 -26.88 -0.24 -3.98
C LYS A 51 -26.03 -0.09 -2.72
N ALA A 52 -25.08 -1.01 -2.49
CA ALA A 52 -24.16 -0.94 -1.35
C ALA A 52 -23.29 0.32 -1.43
N ARG A 53 -22.66 0.58 -2.59
CA ARG A 53 -21.89 1.79 -2.85
C ARG A 53 -22.68 3.08 -2.57
N ALA A 54 -23.96 3.09 -2.94
CA ALA A 54 -24.82 4.26 -2.73
C ALA A 54 -25.07 4.58 -1.24
N GLN A 55 -24.74 3.67 -0.32
CA GLN A 55 -24.84 3.84 1.13
C GLN A 55 -23.53 4.32 1.78
N ASP A 56 -22.42 4.33 1.04
CA ASP A 56 -21.14 4.84 1.52
C ASP A 56 -21.22 6.34 1.84
N ARG A 57 -20.68 6.74 2.99
CA ARG A 57 -20.76 8.13 3.50
C ARG A 57 -19.43 8.66 4.02
N GLU A 58 -18.35 7.89 3.86
CA GLU A 58 -17.01 8.32 4.23
C GLU A 58 -16.63 9.61 3.46
N ALA A 59 -16.21 10.64 4.19
CA ALA A 59 -15.79 11.91 3.59
C ALA A 59 -14.39 11.82 2.96
N GLY A 60 -13.62 10.80 3.36
CA GLY A 60 -12.23 10.57 3.02
C GLY A 60 -11.72 9.37 3.80
N TRP A 61 -10.58 8.82 3.39
CA TRP A 61 -10.03 7.62 4.03
C TRP A 61 -9.71 7.87 5.52
N GLN A 62 -9.39 9.11 5.91
CA GLN A 62 -9.12 9.47 7.31
C GLN A 62 -10.31 9.18 8.22
N SER A 63 -11.54 9.36 7.72
CA SER A 63 -12.75 9.10 8.53
C SER A 63 -12.91 7.62 8.92
N LEU A 64 -12.20 6.73 8.21
CA LEU A 64 -12.21 5.30 8.50
C LEU A 64 -11.26 4.93 9.64
N VAL A 65 -10.24 5.74 9.94
CA VAL A 65 -9.25 5.43 10.99
C VAL A 65 -9.92 5.11 12.32
N ASP A 66 -10.91 5.92 12.72
CA ASP A 66 -11.62 5.74 13.99
C ASP A 66 -13.02 5.13 13.84
N ASP A 67 -13.44 4.71 12.63
CA ASP A 67 -14.80 4.19 12.42
C ASP A 67 -14.96 2.74 12.91
N PRO A 68 -15.67 2.47 14.03
CA PRO A 68 -15.83 1.11 14.54
C PRO A 68 -16.66 0.19 13.64
N LYS A 69 -17.34 0.74 12.62
CA LYS A 69 -18.11 -0.03 11.65
C LYS A 69 -17.23 -0.55 10.52
N TRP A 70 -16.13 0.12 10.22
CA TRP A 70 -15.17 -0.38 9.23
C TRP A 70 -14.34 -1.50 9.86
N ARG A 71 -14.53 -2.74 9.37
CA ARG A 71 -13.98 -3.96 9.95
C ARG A 71 -13.13 -4.71 8.92
N PRO A 72 -11.85 -4.34 8.74
CA PRO A 72 -11.05 -4.92 7.67
C PRO A 72 -10.62 -6.38 7.93
N THR A 73 -10.76 -6.85 9.17
CA THR A 73 -10.42 -8.21 9.61
C THR A 73 -11.61 -9.17 9.70
N CYS A 74 -12.81 -8.79 9.26
CA CYS A 74 -14.02 -9.60 9.49
C CYS A 74 -14.12 -10.88 8.64
N GLY A 75 -13.19 -11.10 7.71
CA GLY A 75 -13.15 -12.28 6.84
C GLY A 75 -14.21 -12.30 5.73
N VAL A 76 -14.95 -11.20 5.54
CA VAL A 76 -15.90 -11.01 4.44
C VAL A 76 -15.50 -9.76 3.64
N GLY A 77 -15.48 -9.88 2.32
CA GLY A 77 -15.14 -8.78 1.41
C GLY A 77 -13.69 -8.35 1.51
N GLY A 78 -13.51 -7.03 1.63
CA GLY A 78 -12.24 -6.41 1.94
C GLY A 78 -11.17 -6.52 0.86
N TRP A 79 -9.93 -6.64 1.32
CA TRP A 79 -8.72 -6.37 0.53
C TRP A 79 -8.62 -7.16 -0.77
N THR A 80 -9.11 -8.40 -0.79
CA THR A 80 -9.07 -9.27 -1.98
C THR A 80 -9.94 -8.73 -3.11
N PHE A 81 -11.07 -8.08 -2.83
CA PHE A 81 -12.04 -7.65 -3.83
C PHE A 81 -11.89 -6.19 -4.28
N LEU A 82 -10.98 -5.45 -3.65
CA LEU A 82 -10.61 -4.10 -4.07
C LEU A 82 -9.85 -4.12 -5.40
N ASP A 83 -10.11 -3.12 -6.24
CA ASP A 83 -9.23 -2.79 -7.36
C ASP A 83 -8.04 -1.93 -6.88
N ALA A 84 -7.15 -1.52 -7.80
CA ALA A 84 -5.98 -0.72 -7.45
C ALA A 84 -6.34 0.65 -6.84
N VAL A 85 -7.47 1.25 -7.25
CA VAL A 85 -7.93 2.55 -6.74
C VAL A 85 -8.46 2.39 -5.31
N GLY A 86 -9.35 1.42 -5.09
CA GLY A 86 -9.89 1.08 -3.78
C GLY A 86 -8.77 0.67 -2.82
N PHE A 87 -7.84 -0.18 -3.26
CA PHE A 87 -6.71 -0.61 -2.45
C PHE A 87 -5.90 0.59 -1.96
N ARG A 88 -5.48 1.48 -2.88
CA ARG A 88 -4.74 2.70 -2.55
C ARG A 88 -5.52 3.63 -1.61
N TYR A 89 -6.85 3.69 -1.74
CA TYR A 89 -7.71 4.53 -0.90
C TYR A 89 -7.84 4.01 0.54
N TYR A 90 -8.07 2.71 0.74
CA TYR A 90 -8.30 2.13 2.08
C TYR A 90 -6.99 1.85 2.84
N LEU A 91 -5.89 1.62 2.13
CA LEU A 91 -4.60 1.28 2.70
C LEU A 91 -4.09 2.23 3.82
N PRO A 92 -4.07 3.57 3.66
CA PRO A 92 -3.53 4.45 4.71
C PRO A 92 -4.30 4.36 6.03
N ALA A 93 -5.63 4.23 5.99
CA ALA A 93 -6.43 4.09 7.20
C ALA A 93 -6.11 2.79 7.96
N ALA A 94 -5.89 1.69 7.23
CA ALA A 94 -5.50 0.42 7.82
C ALA A 94 -4.07 0.46 8.38
N MET A 95 -3.13 1.07 7.65
CA MET A 95 -1.75 1.26 8.14
C MET A 95 -1.73 2.05 9.45
N ILE A 96 -2.50 3.14 9.55
CA ILE A 96 -2.58 3.94 10.78
C ILE A 96 -3.12 3.09 11.94
N ARG A 97 -4.22 2.35 11.73
CA ARG A 97 -4.76 1.45 12.76
C ARG A 97 -3.76 0.38 13.19
N CYS A 98 -3.04 -0.22 12.25
CA CYS A 98 -1.97 -1.17 12.56
C CYS A 98 -0.89 -0.54 13.43
N VAL A 99 -0.43 0.67 13.08
CA VAL A 99 0.60 1.40 13.83
C VAL A 99 0.13 1.81 15.23
N GLN A 100 -1.14 2.20 15.38
CA GLN A 100 -1.72 2.61 16.66
C GLN A 100 -1.94 1.44 17.61
N THR A 101 -2.38 0.29 17.08
CA THR A 101 -2.80 -0.87 17.89
C THR A 101 -1.72 -1.94 18.02
N GLY A 102 -0.77 -1.98 17.08
CA GLY A 102 0.20 -3.07 16.94
C GLY A 102 -0.38 -4.36 16.34
N ASN A 103 -1.64 -4.35 15.89
CA ASN A 103 -2.31 -5.51 15.29
C ASN A 103 -2.29 -5.42 13.76
N ASP A 104 -2.46 -6.56 13.09
CA ASP A 104 -2.76 -6.57 11.66
C ASP A 104 -4.25 -6.28 11.42
N GLU A 105 -4.53 -5.32 10.53
CA GLU A 105 -5.86 -5.02 10.03
C GLU A 105 -6.21 -5.87 8.78
N GLY A 106 -5.63 -7.07 8.70
CA GLY A 106 -5.76 -8.01 7.59
C GLY A 106 -5.07 -7.55 6.31
N ILE A 107 -4.09 -6.64 6.41
CA ILE A 107 -3.35 -6.10 5.25
C ILE A 107 -2.04 -6.81 4.99
N GLU A 108 -1.51 -7.53 5.97
CA GLU A 108 -0.16 -8.10 5.92
C GLU A 108 0.04 -9.04 4.72
N ASP A 109 -0.90 -9.98 4.53
CA ASP A 109 -0.89 -10.90 3.38
C ASP A 109 -1.11 -10.19 2.04
N HIS A 110 -1.84 -9.06 2.03
CA HIS A 110 -2.11 -8.28 0.81
C HIS A 110 -0.98 -7.32 0.45
N LEU A 111 0.00 -7.18 1.33
CA LEU A 111 1.29 -6.55 1.07
C LEU A 111 2.37 -7.59 0.74
N ARG A 112 2.04 -8.88 0.67
CA ARG A 112 3.01 -9.94 0.33
C ARG A 112 2.98 -10.27 -1.16
N LEU A 113 4.12 -10.09 -1.84
CA LEU A 113 4.26 -10.51 -3.25
C LEU A 113 4.76 -11.95 -3.34
N GLU A 114 3.86 -12.92 -3.19
CA GLU A 114 4.22 -14.33 -3.36
C GLU A 114 4.42 -14.70 -4.83
N ASP A 115 5.33 -15.64 -5.07
CA ASP A 115 5.51 -16.20 -6.41
C ASP A 115 4.33 -17.09 -6.80
N GLY A 116 4.05 -17.16 -8.09
CA GLY A 116 3.00 -18.02 -8.65
C GLY A 116 1.77 -17.25 -9.12
N LYS A 117 0.62 -17.93 -9.13
CA LYS A 117 -0.58 -17.50 -9.88
C LYS A 117 -1.18 -16.17 -9.43
N PHE A 118 -0.90 -15.75 -8.20
CA PHE A 118 -1.46 -14.52 -7.62
C PHE A 118 -0.51 -13.32 -7.70
N ARG A 119 0.73 -13.51 -8.18
CA ARG A 119 1.74 -12.45 -8.24
C ARG A 119 1.27 -11.24 -9.05
N GLU A 120 0.78 -11.47 -10.25
CA GLU A 120 0.30 -10.42 -11.15
C GLU A 120 -0.92 -9.71 -10.56
N PHE A 121 -1.88 -10.48 -10.05
CA PHE A 121 -3.06 -9.96 -9.37
C PHE A 121 -2.72 -9.05 -8.18
N THR A 122 -1.76 -9.45 -7.34
CA THR A 122 -1.27 -8.62 -6.22
C THR A 122 -0.56 -7.37 -6.73
N ALA A 123 0.33 -7.51 -7.73
CA ALA A 123 1.05 -6.37 -8.31
C ALA A 123 0.12 -5.34 -8.97
N GLU A 124 -0.98 -5.79 -9.60
CA GLU A 124 -2.00 -4.93 -10.19
C GLU A 124 -2.66 -4.02 -9.15
N LYS A 125 -2.97 -4.54 -7.96
CA LYS A 125 -3.52 -3.71 -6.85
C LYS A 125 -2.57 -2.58 -6.45
N TRP A 126 -1.27 -2.81 -6.60
CA TRP A 126 -0.24 -1.84 -6.25
C TRP A 126 0.08 -0.87 -7.40
N ALA A 127 -0.49 -1.05 -8.59
CA ALA A 127 -0.10 -0.33 -9.81
C ALA A 127 -0.19 1.20 -9.68
N LEU A 128 -1.11 1.71 -8.84
CA LEU A 128 -1.35 3.14 -8.65
C LEU A 128 -0.54 3.76 -7.51
N LEU A 129 0.28 2.98 -6.79
CA LEU A 129 1.16 3.49 -5.75
C LEU A 129 2.36 4.19 -6.38
N ASN A 130 2.54 5.46 -6.06
CA ASN A 130 3.73 6.22 -6.46
C ASN A 130 4.95 5.82 -5.60
N LEU A 131 6.12 6.35 -5.93
CA LEU A 131 7.37 5.99 -5.23
C LEU A 131 7.33 6.33 -3.73
N ASP A 132 6.81 7.50 -3.36
CA ASP A 132 6.78 7.94 -1.96
C ASP A 132 5.80 7.12 -1.12
N GLN A 133 4.65 6.75 -1.69
CA GLN A 133 3.71 5.80 -1.08
C GLN A 133 4.35 4.43 -0.88
N ARG A 134 5.11 3.92 -1.87
CA ARG A 134 5.83 2.65 -1.74
C ARG A 134 6.93 2.70 -0.67
N ARG A 135 7.66 3.81 -0.57
CA ARG A 135 8.63 4.05 0.51
C ARG A 135 7.96 4.10 1.87
N CYS A 136 6.81 4.74 1.97
CA CYS A 136 6.02 4.79 3.18
C CYS A 136 5.52 3.41 3.61
N ILE A 137 5.03 2.60 2.66
CA ILE A 137 4.64 1.20 2.92
C ILE A 137 5.84 0.38 3.39
N ARG A 138 7.01 0.51 2.75
CA ARG A 138 8.24 -0.15 3.20
C ARG A 138 8.56 0.22 4.66
N ARG A 139 8.59 1.51 4.99
CA ARG A 139 8.87 2.01 6.35
C ARG A 139 7.83 1.49 7.36
N PHE A 140 6.57 1.42 6.95
CA PHE A 140 5.50 0.83 7.75
C PHE A 140 5.73 -0.65 8.05
N LEU A 141 6.11 -1.45 7.05
CA LEU A 141 6.41 -2.87 7.27
C LEU A 141 7.64 -3.06 8.17
N GLU A 142 8.68 -2.21 8.03
CA GLU A 142 9.85 -2.19 8.92
C GLU A 142 9.42 -1.91 10.37
N TYR A 143 8.55 -0.92 10.58
CA TYR A 143 7.99 -0.59 11.89
C TYR A 143 7.16 -1.74 12.48
N MET A 144 6.23 -2.31 11.71
CA MET A 144 5.38 -3.42 12.18
C MET A 144 6.20 -4.67 12.52
N GLY A 145 7.26 -4.96 11.77
CA GLY A 145 8.20 -6.03 12.10
C GLY A 145 8.88 -5.83 13.46
N VAL A 146 9.31 -4.59 13.78
CA VAL A 146 9.89 -4.27 15.10
C VAL A 146 8.86 -4.39 16.22
N VAL A 147 7.66 -3.82 16.02
CA VAL A 147 6.59 -3.84 17.04
C VAL A 147 6.16 -5.27 17.34
N THR A 148 5.90 -6.09 16.32
CA THR A 148 5.46 -7.47 16.52
C THR A 148 6.57 -8.34 17.11
N ALA A 149 7.84 -8.13 16.72
CA ALA A 149 8.98 -8.80 17.35
C ALA A 149 9.07 -8.47 18.86
N TYR A 150 8.84 -7.21 19.23
CA TYR A 150 8.88 -6.77 20.61
C TYR A 150 7.70 -7.25 21.45
N VAL A 151 6.48 -7.20 20.89
CA VAL A 151 5.24 -7.57 21.59
C VAL A 151 5.10 -9.09 21.71
N TYR A 152 5.45 -9.83 20.66
CA TYR A 152 5.21 -11.28 20.57
C TYR A 152 6.47 -12.14 20.65
N GLY A 153 7.62 -11.55 21.02
CA GLY A 153 8.88 -12.28 21.20
C GLY A 153 9.43 -12.90 19.91
N GLY A 154 9.18 -12.27 18.75
CA GLY A 154 9.76 -12.64 17.45
C GLY A 154 9.03 -13.73 16.65
N ILE A 155 8.00 -14.38 17.19
CA ILE A 155 7.27 -15.46 16.48
C ILE A 155 6.38 -14.90 15.35
N ASP A 156 5.73 -13.75 15.60
CA ASP A 156 4.73 -13.16 14.70
C ASP A 156 5.31 -12.09 13.74
N ALA A 157 6.58 -11.71 13.93
CA ALA A 157 7.25 -10.76 13.03
C ALA A 157 7.51 -11.33 11.62
N SER A 158 7.35 -12.65 11.46
CA SER A 158 7.73 -13.37 10.24
C SER A 158 6.94 -12.93 9.01
N GLY A 159 5.66 -12.59 9.16
CA GLY A 159 4.81 -12.16 8.07
C GLY A 159 5.21 -10.80 7.47
N TRP A 160 5.29 -9.77 8.32
CA TRP A 160 5.76 -8.43 7.96
C TRP A 160 7.16 -8.44 7.32
N GLN A 161 8.08 -9.20 7.92
CA GLN A 161 9.44 -9.35 7.44
C GLN A 161 9.50 -10.06 6.09
N LYS A 162 8.69 -11.10 5.88
CA LYS A 162 8.59 -11.80 4.59
C LYS A 162 8.08 -10.86 3.50
N SER A 163 7.09 -10.03 3.79
CA SER A 163 6.60 -9.02 2.84
C SER A 163 7.70 -8.02 2.44
N LEU A 164 8.52 -7.57 3.40
CA LEU A 164 9.71 -6.75 3.11
C LEU A 164 10.69 -7.44 2.18
N GLU A 165 11.11 -8.66 2.50
CA GLU A 165 12.16 -9.37 1.77
C GLU A 165 11.77 -9.68 0.32
N LEU A 166 10.50 -10.02 0.09
CA LEU A 166 10.01 -10.42 -1.24
C LEU A 166 9.93 -9.25 -2.23
N TYR A 167 9.58 -8.05 -1.76
CA TYR A 167 9.34 -6.92 -2.65
C TYR A 167 9.76 -5.58 -2.06
N TRP A 168 9.20 -5.21 -0.90
CA TRP A 168 9.27 -3.82 -0.43
C TRP A 168 10.68 -3.37 -0.05
N GLY A 169 11.55 -4.27 0.40
CA GLY A 169 12.95 -3.98 0.71
C GLY A 169 13.78 -3.57 -0.52
N GLN A 170 13.29 -3.86 -1.73
CA GLN A 170 13.92 -3.46 -2.99
C GLN A 170 13.60 -2.02 -3.38
N ILE A 171 12.61 -1.38 -2.74
CA ILE A 171 12.24 0.01 -3.01
C ILE A 171 13.32 0.93 -2.45
N PRO A 172 13.94 1.80 -3.26
CA PRO A 172 15.02 2.66 -2.80
C PRO A 172 14.48 3.71 -1.83
N MET A 173 15.12 3.87 -0.66
CA MET A 173 14.75 4.89 0.33
C MET A 173 15.23 6.29 -0.04
N GLU A 174 16.23 6.40 -0.90
CA GLU A 174 16.77 7.66 -1.42
C GLU A 174 16.48 7.79 -2.92
N GLU A 175 16.42 9.02 -3.43
CA GLU A 175 16.30 9.26 -4.86
C GLU A 175 17.64 8.93 -5.53
N ILE A 176 17.68 7.87 -6.35
CA ILE A 176 18.86 7.60 -7.16
C ILE A 176 18.90 8.66 -8.25
N ALA A 177 19.79 9.65 -8.11
CA ALA A 177 20.04 10.64 -9.14
C ALA A 177 20.47 9.91 -10.43
N VAL A 178 19.56 9.77 -11.39
CA VAL A 178 19.89 9.22 -12.71
C VAL A 178 20.72 10.29 -13.44
N PRO A 179 21.99 10.01 -13.80
CA PRO A 179 22.78 10.97 -14.56
C PRO A 179 22.07 11.25 -15.88
N LYS A 180 21.79 12.54 -16.16
CA LYS A 180 21.25 12.95 -17.45
C LYS A 180 22.21 12.48 -18.54
N MET A 181 21.82 11.49 -19.34
CA MET A 181 22.56 11.14 -20.55
C MET A 181 22.57 12.38 -21.46
N GLU A 182 23.73 13.03 -21.56
CA GLU A 182 23.96 14.03 -22.59
C GLU A 182 23.76 13.33 -23.94
N ARG A 183 22.74 13.78 -24.69
CA ARG A 183 22.54 13.33 -26.06
C ARG A 183 23.75 13.77 -26.87
N GLY A 184 24.68 12.84 -27.10
CA GLY A 184 25.83 13.04 -27.97
C GLY A 184 25.38 13.62 -29.30
N ARG A 185 25.95 14.77 -29.68
CA ARG A 185 25.69 15.41 -30.97
C ARG A 185 26.13 14.45 -32.06
N GLY A 186 25.15 13.86 -32.75
CA GLY A 186 25.38 13.00 -33.89
C GLY A 186 26.21 13.71 -34.96
N HIS A 187 27.44 13.23 -35.14
CA HIS A 187 28.31 13.60 -36.25
C HIS A 187 27.68 13.05 -37.55
N ARG A 188 27.16 13.94 -38.40
CA ARG A 188 26.66 13.55 -39.74
C ARG A 188 27.86 13.34 -40.67
N PRO A 189 28.03 12.17 -41.30
CA PRO A 189 29.06 11.99 -42.30
C PRO A 189 28.70 12.74 -43.59
N ARG A 190 29.69 13.45 -44.13
CA ARG A 190 29.62 14.25 -45.36
C ARG A 190 29.56 13.30 -46.56
N LYS A 191 28.48 13.34 -47.33
CA LYS A 191 28.37 12.58 -48.60
C LYS A 191 29.41 13.11 -49.60
N GLU A 192 30.36 12.27 -49.97
CA GLU A 192 31.22 12.49 -51.14
C GLU A 192 30.40 12.30 -52.41
N ARG A 193 30.43 13.31 -53.28
CA ARG A 193 29.94 13.23 -54.65
C ARG A 193 31.04 12.62 -55.50
N HIS A 194 30.85 11.42 -56.02
CA HIS A 194 31.63 10.95 -57.16
C HIS A 194 30.82 11.24 -58.43
N GLY A 195 31.42 12.04 -59.30
CA GLY A 195 30.96 12.27 -60.65
C GLY A 195 31.66 11.34 -61.64
N SER A 196 30.89 10.85 -62.60
CA SER A 196 31.17 10.62 -64.03
C SER A 196 30.22 9.54 -64.53
#